data_AF-A0A929K721-F1
#
_entry.id   AF-A0A929K721-F1
#
_cell.length_a   1.000
_cell.length_b   1.000
_cell.length_c   1.000
_cell.angle_alpha   90.00
_cell.angle_beta   90.00
_cell.angle_gamma   90.00
#
_symmetry.space_group_name_H-M   'P 1'
#
loop_
_entity.id
_entity.type
_entity.pdbx_description
1 polymer ?
#
loop_
_entity_poly.entity_id
_entity_poly.type
_entity_poly.pdbx_seq_one_letter_code
_entity_poly.pdbx_strand_id
1 'polypeptide(L)'
;KPEAYLVREKQDFDEKKKRKENCPFCADNLSKGLARIEYPEEPRGAIVEEGTGGIKWLGEKDLELSRRVKSHEWKTCVIKNMHPVLNKMAPATILHPKGDRPYIFADGLGICDIIIESQTHSKPLGVLDKDVCENIILTYLRRFNDLQKGYPRLDYISIFHNHRMEAGATIAHSHTQIFSTPFVPAHIENEISQAENYFAAVDVGNCPFCKMIERERQNEERVIRKNRSFIAITPFDSGSPFEIWILPIRHNLSFGNVNDPINVGRIHEGIKEDEIGELADILTWVLGRLYVCVDDPGYNFVISTS
;
A
#
# COMPACT_ATOMS: atom_id res chain seq x y z
N LYS A 1 -22.61 11.32 -5.76
CA LYS A 1 -22.40 10.75 -4.40
C LYS A 1 -23.72 10.09 -4.02
N PRO A 2 -23.89 8.76 -4.07
CA PRO A 2 -25.24 8.25 -4.04
C PRO A 2 -25.65 7.88 -2.63
N GLU A 3 -26.80 8.43 -2.26
CA GLU A 3 -27.78 8.05 -1.24
C GLU A 3 -27.87 6.55 -0.90
N ALA A 4 -27.38 5.66 -1.78
CA ALA A 4 -27.18 4.22 -1.55
C ALA A 4 -26.30 3.90 -0.32
N TYR A 5 -25.36 4.77 0.05
CA TYR A 5 -24.55 4.61 1.27
C TYR A 5 -25.41 4.67 2.55
N LEU A 6 -26.40 5.58 2.59
CA LEU A 6 -27.23 5.82 3.77
C LEU A 6 -28.25 4.68 4.04
N VAL A 7 -28.62 3.92 3.01
CA VAL A 7 -29.57 2.80 3.15
C VAL A 7 -28.89 1.58 3.77
N ARG A 8 -27.62 1.29 3.43
CA ARG A 8 -26.86 0.14 3.97
C ARG A 8 -26.34 0.35 5.40
N GLU A 9 -26.18 1.60 5.88
CA GLU A 9 -25.74 1.87 7.25
C GLU A 9 -26.71 1.37 8.33
N LYS A 10 -28.00 1.20 8.00
CA LYS A 10 -29.07 0.89 8.97
C LYS A 10 -29.15 -0.55 9.47
N GLN A 11 -28.52 -1.53 8.81
CA GLN A 11 -28.75 -2.95 9.11
C GLN A 11 -27.82 -3.58 10.15
N ASP A 12 -26.83 -2.87 10.69
CA ASP A 12 -25.91 -3.48 11.67
C ASP A 12 -25.32 -2.48 12.68
N PHE A 13 -26.16 -1.61 13.22
CA PHE A 13 -25.74 -0.47 14.04
C PHE A 13 -25.08 -0.89 15.37
N ASP A 14 -25.59 -1.93 16.03
CA ASP A 14 -25.10 -2.37 17.35
C ASP A 14 -23.80 -3.17 17.28
N GLU A 15 -23.60 -4.02 16.26
CA GLU A 15 -22.31 -4.68 16.04
C GLU A 15 -21.24 -3.68 15.58
N LYS A 16 -21.59 -2.76 14.67
CA LYS A 16 -20.66 -1.70 14.24
C LYS A 16 -20.24 -0.80 15.42
N LYS A 17 -21.15 -0.52 16.35
CA LYS A 17 -20.85 0.27 17.56
C LYS A 17 -19.89 -0.48 18.50
N LYS A 18 -20.13 -1.76 18.78
CA LYS A 18 -19.22 -2.59 19.59
C LYS A 18 -17.84 -2.76 18.95
N ARG A 19 -17.78 -2.95 17.63
CA ARG A 19 -16.52 -3.05 16.86
C ARG A 19 -15.73 -1.74 16.93
N LYS A 20 -16.41 -0.59 16.85
CA LYS A 20 -15.77 0.73 17.00
C LYS A 20 -15.19 0.96 18.40
N GLU A 21 -15.95 0.63 19.46
CA GLU A 21 -15.54 0.85 20.86
C GLU A 21 -14.26 0.12 21.26
N ASN A 22 -13.97 -1.03 20.63
CA ASN A 22 -12.76 -1.84 20.91
C ASN A 22 -11.70 -1.78 19.80
N CYS A 23 -11.93 -1.02 18.74
CA CYS A 23 -11.02 -0.94 17.60
C CYS A 23 -9.71 -0.24 18.01
N PRO A 24 -8.53 -0.84 17.78
CA PRO A 24 -7.25 -0.22 18.10
C PRO A 24 -6.85 0.92 17.16
N PHE A 25 -7.54 1.11 16.03
CA PHE A 25 -7.23 2.13 15.01
C PHE A 25 -8.16 3.35 15.05
N CYS A 26 -9.22 3.31 15.86
CA CYS A 26 -10.07 4.49 16.08
C CYS A 26 -9.31 5.57 16.83
N ALA A 27 -9.51 6.83 16.47
CA ALA A 27 -8.81 7.97 17.09
C ALA A 27 -8.92 7.98 18.63
N ASP A 28 -10.11 7.72 19.18
CA ASP A 28 -10.35 7.61 20.64
C ASP A 28 -9.56 6.49 21.33
N ASN A 29 -9.21 5.44 20.58
CA ASN A 29 -8.57 4.22 21.10
C ASN A 29 -7.13 4.05 20.64
N LEU A 30 -6.64 4.89 19.72
CA LEU A 30 -5.34 4.70 19.07
C LEU A 30 -4.19 4.69 20.08
N SER A 31 -4.27 5.53 21.12
CA SER A 31 -3.30 5.51 22.23
C SER A 31 -3.24 4.15 22.96
N LYS A 32 -4.39 3.49 23.18
CA LYS A 32 -4.45 2.14 23.75
C LYS A 32 -3.97 1.09 22.75
N GLY A 33 -4.27 1.26 21.46
CA GLY A 33 -3.77 0.41 20.38
C GLY A 33 -2.24 0.42 20.30
N LEU A 34 -1.64 1.61 20.34
CA LEU A 34 -0.19 1.79 20.36
C LEU A 34 0.47 1.15 21.60
N ALA A 35 -0.21 1.18 22.75
CA ALA A 35 0.27 0.53 23.97
C ALA A 35 0.26 -1.01 23.90
N ARG A 36 -0.46 -1.62 22.94
CA ARG A 36 -0.47 -3.07 22.71
C ARG A 36 0.69 -3.55 21.84
N ILE A 37 1.49 -2.64 21.28
CA ILE A 37 2.68 -3.01 20.50
C ILE A 37 3.74 -3.47 21.51
N GLU A 38 3.90 -4.78 21.64
CA GLU A 38 4.79 -5.43 22.63
C GLU A 38 6.29 -5.32 22.28
N TYR A 39 6.61 -4.79 21.09
CA TYR A 39 8.00 -4.63 20.67
C TYR A 39 8.67 -3.42 21.36
N PRO A 40 9.91 -3.56 21.87
CA PRO A 40 10.61 -2.53 22.65
C PRO A 40 11.10 -1.34 21.80
N GLU A 41 10.69 -1.25 20.53
CA GLU A 41 11.20 -0.28 19.59
C GLU A 41 10.36 0.99 19.60
N GLU A 42 10.92 2.03 20.21
CA GLU A 42 10.50 3.40 19.96
C GLU A 42 11.14 3.89 18.66
N PRO A 43 10.43 4.69 17.84
CA PRO A 43 9.04 5.13 17.98
C PRO A 43 8.01 4.12 17.46
N ARG A 44 6.88 3.97 18.18
CA ARG A 44 5.80 3.02 17.84
C ARG A 44 4.88 3.48 16.72
N GLY A 45 4.87 4.78 16.40
CA GLY A 45 4.05 5.34 15.34
C GLY A 45 4.57 6.67 14.83
N ALA A 46 3.94 7.13 13.75
CA ALA A 46 4.27 8.34 13.04
C ALA A 46 3.01 8.98 12.48
N ILE A 47 3.05 10.30 12.33
CA ILE A 47 2.02 11.08 11.62
C ILE A 47 2.64 11.76 10.41
N VAL A 48 1.80 11.94 9.40
CA VAL A 48 2.16 12.66 8.18
C VAL A 48 1.85 14.13 8.40
N GLU A 49 2.88 14.98 8.45
CA GLU A 49 2.72 16.42 8.64
C GLU A 49 2.36 17.12 7.32
N GLU A 50 1.47 18.11 7.40
CA GLU A 50 1.19 19.03 6.29
C GLU A 50 2.37 19.99 6.10
N GLY A 51 2.80 20.20 4.86
CA GLY A 51 3.78 21.21 4.48
C GLY A 51 5.27 20.85 4.62
N THR A 52 5.66 19.87 5.44
CA THR A 52 7.09 19.49 5.62
C THR A 52 7.53 18.30 4.74
N GLY A 53 6.60 17.65 4.05
CA GLY A 53 6.89 16.53 3.13
C GLY A 53 7.30 15.21 3.79
N GLY A 54 7.52 15.18 5.12
CA GLY A 54 8.06 14.03 5.84
C GLY A 54 7.04 13.19 6.61
N ILE A 55 7.47 11.99 7.01
CA ILE A 55 6.85 11.21 8.09
C ILE A 55 7.57 11.58 9.38
N LYS A 56 6.83 12.13 10.36
CA LYS A 56 7.39 12.41 11.69
C LYS A 56 7.14 11.20 12.57
N TRP A 57 8.17 10.39 12.74
CA TRP A 57 8.22 9.30 13.70
C TRP A 57 8.26 9.85 15.13
N LEU A 58 7.40 9.34 16.00
CA LEU A 58 7.12 9.95 17.30
C LEU A 58 7.22 8.90 18.42
N GLY A 59 8.11 9.15 19.39
CA GLY A 59 8.38 8.22 20.48
C GLY A 59 7.42 8.38 21.66
N GLU A 60 7.40 7.44 22.59
CA GLU A 60 6.62 7.47 23.84
C GLU A 60 6.81 8.77 24.66
N LYS A 61 7.97 9.42 24.53
CA LYS A 61 8.29 10.69 25.19
C LYS A 61 7.74 11.93 24.48
N ASP A 62 7.25 11.79 23.25
CA ASP A 62 6.60 12.86 22.51
C ASP A 62 5.16 13.02 23.01
N LEU A 63 4.99 13.76 24.11
CA LEU A 63 3.71 14.29 24.59
C LEU A 63 2.87 14.91 23.47
N GLU A 64 3.53 15.41 22.42
CA GLU A 64 2.94 15.95 21.21
C GLU A 64 2.16 14.91 20.39
N LEU A 65 2.64 13.66 20.22
CA LEU A 65 1.86 12.62 19.53
C LEU A 65 0.63 12.24 20.33
N SER A 66 0.79 11.98 21.63
CA SER A 66 -0.36 11.66 22.49
C SER A 66 -1.38 12.78 22.43
N ARG A 67 -0.94 14.05 22.41
CA ARG A 67 -1.82 15.21 22.22
C ARG A 67 -2.44 15.27 20.84
N ARG A 68 -1.69 15.11 19.74
CA ARG A 68 -2.18 15.20 18.35
C ARG A 68 -3.11 14.06 17.96
N VAL A 69 -2.80 12.86 18.46
CA VAL A 69 -3.67 11.68 18.35
C VAL A 69 -4.97 11.92 19.13
N LYS A 70 -4.89 12.44 20.36
CA LYS A 70 -6.07 12.78 21.17
C LYS A 70 -6.84 13.99 20.62
N SER A 71 -6.18 14.96 19.99
CA SER A 71 -6.80 16.16 19.41
C SER A 71 -7.48 15.89 18.07
N HIS A 72 -7.36 14.67 17.53
CA HIS A 72 -7.94 14.29 16.24
C HIS A 72 -7.42 15.15 15.05
N GLU A 73 -6.19 15.66 15.16
CA GLU A 73 -5.58 16.54 14.15
C GLU A 73 -4.86 15.79 13.02
N TRP A 74 -4.82 14.46 13.02
CA TRP A 74 -4.11 13.65 12.02
C TRP A 74 -5.06 13.13 10.93
N LYS A 75 -4.63 13.13 9.66
CA LYS A 75 -5.43 12.57 8.54
C LYS A 75 -5.18 11.08 8.34
N THR A 76 -3.91 10.70 8.37
CA THR A 76 -3.40 9.33 8.30
C THR A 76 -2.37 9.10 9.40
N CYS A 77 -2.19 7.85 9.80
CA CYS A 77 -1.19 7.47 10.81
C CYS A 77 -0.47 6.20 10.40
N VAL A 78 0.85 6.15 10.58
CA VAL A 78 1.65 4.94 10.40
C VAL A 78 1.98 4.40 11.77
N ILE A 79 1.75 3.11 12.00
CA ILE A 79 2.09 2.44 13.27
C ILE A 79 2.85 1.16 12.98
N LYS A 80 3.66 0.69 13.93
CA LYS A 80 4.26 -0.64 13.85
C LYS A 80 3.14 -1.69 13.88
N ASN A 81 3.29 -2.76 13.10
CA ASN A 81 2.34 -3.88 13.17
C ASN A 81 2.39 -4.50 14.58
N MET A 82 1.22 -4.74 15.19
CA MET A 82 1.11 -5.36 16.52
C MET A 82 1.55 -6.83 16.52
N HIS A 83 1.46 -7.49 15.36
CA HIS A 83 1.85 -8.89 15.16
C HIS A 83 2.78 -9.00 13.94
N PRO A 84 4.00 -8.44 14.02
CA PRO A 84 4.89 -8.41 12.87
C PRO A 84 5.42 -9.82 12.58
N VAL A 85 5.38 -10.21 11.31
CA VAL A 85 5.95 -11.48 10.85
C VAL A 85 7.46 -11.37 10.54
N LEU A 86 7.98 -10.14 10.47
CA LEU A 86 9.39 -9.82 10.24
C LEU A 86 9.94 -8.97 11.38
N ASN A 87 11.23 -9.10 11.65
CA ASN A 87 11.95 -8.38 12.69
C ASN A 87 13.15 -7.62 12.09
N LYS A 88 13.17 -6.29 12.23
CA LYS A 88 14.20 -5.43 11.64
C LYS A 88 15.60 -5.64 12.24
N MET A 89 15.66 -6.19 13.46
CA MET A 89 16.91 -6.48 14.18
C MET A 89 17.39 -7.91 13.96
N ALA A 90 16.67 -8.73 13.18
CA ALA A 90 17.11 -10.09 12.91
C ALA A 90 18.50 -10.07 12.22
N PRO A 91 19.38 -11.04 12.54
CA PRO A 91 20.76 -11.01 12.07
C PRO A 91 20.89 -11.17 10.54
N ALA A 92 19.84 -11.61 9.85
CA ALA A 92 19.82 -11.96 8.43
C ALA A 92 20.77 -13.12 8.10
N THR A 93 20.80 -14.09 9.00
CA THR A 93 21.57 -15.33 8.83
C THR A 93 20.91 -16.18 7.76
N ILE A 94 21.70 -16.68 6.82
CA ILE A 94 21.29 -17.72 5.89
C ILE A 94 21.98 -19.02 6.30
N LEU A 95 21.18 -20.02 6.66
CA LEU A 95 21.64 -21.37 6.96
C LEU A 95 21.54 -22.20 5.69
N HIS A 96 22.70 -22.48 5.10
CA HIS A 96 22.82 -23.33 3.92
C HIS A 96 22.68 -24.82 4.29
N PRO A 97 22.33 -25.67 3.30
CA PRO A 97 22.29 -27.12 3.45
C PRO A 97 23.52 -27.67 4.17
N LYS A 98 23.31 -28.56 5.15
CA LYS A 98 24.40 -29.24 5.87
C LYS A 98 24.07 -30.71 6.04
N GLY A 99 24.96 -31.59 5.60
CA GLY A 99 24.73 -33.03 5.56
C GLY A 99 23.55 -33.38 4.64
N ASP A 100 22.66 -34.26 5.10
CA ASP A 100 21.54 -34.78 4.30
C ASP A 100 20.32 -33.83 4.22
N ARG A 101 20.40 -32.60 4.73
CA ARG A 101 19.28 -31.64 4.71
C ARG A 101 19.36 -30.75 3.48
N PRO A 102 18.44 -30.83 2.50
CA PRO A 102 18.50 -30.07 1.25
C PRO A 102 17.94 -28.64 1.36
N TYR A 103 17.70 -28.12 2.58
CA TYR A 103 16.92 -26.89 2.80
C TYR A 103 17.82 -25.70 3.13
N ILE A 104 17.41 -24.52 2.66
CA ILE A 104 17.94 -23.23 3.08
C ILE A 104 16.96 -22.61 4.07
N PHE A 105 17.46 -22.10 5.20
CA PHE A 105 16.69 -21.29 6.13
C PHE A 105 17.25 -19.87 6.17
N ALA A 106 16.40 -18.88 6.32
CA ALA A 106 16.79 -17.50 6.53
C ALA A 106 16.03 -16.92 7.72
N ASP A 107 16.66 -15.99 8.43
CA ASP A 107 15.95 -15.22 9.45
C ASP A 107 14.86 -14.35 8.81
N GLY A 108 13.75 -14.15 9.52
CA GLY A 108 12.70 -13.21 9.13
C GLY A 108 13.12 -11.75 9.32
N LEU A 109 14.20 -11.30 8.69
CA LEU A 109 14.59 -9.88 8.66
C LEU A 109 13.55 -9.10 7.85
N GLY A 110 13.13 -7.94 8.36
CA GLY A 110 12.26 -7.03 7.63
C GLY A 110 11.48 -6.09 8.53
N ILE A 111 10.60 -5.29 7.94
CA ILE A 111 9.76 -4.32 8.66
C ILE A 111 8.30 -4.60 8.30
N CYS A 112 7.41 -4.47 9.28
CA CYS A 112 5.96 -4.53 9.08
C CYS A 112 5.30 -3.34 9.77
N ASP A 113 4.66 -2.47 9.00
CA ASP A 113 3.88 -1.34 9.50
C ASP A 113 2.44 -1.39 8.99
N ILE A 114 1.58 -0.65 9.66
CA ILE A 114 0.17 -0.45 9.32
C ILE A 114 -0.05 1.04 9.09
N ILE A 115 -0.73 1.38 8.01
CA ILE A 115 -1.16 2.72 7.66
C ILE A 115 -2.66 2.80 7.90
N ILE A 116 -3.04 3.54 8.95
CA ILE A 116 -4.44 3.84 9.24
C ILE A 116 -4.87 4.97 8.30
N GLU A 117 -5.85 4.64 7.45
CA GLU A 117 -6.23 5.45 6.29
C GLU A 117 -7.16 6.62 6.64
N SER A 118 -7.91 6.50 7.74
CA SER A 118 -8.84 7.53 8.19
C SER A 118 -9.11 7.39 9.68
N GLN A 119 -9.57 8.45 10.32
CA GLN A 119 -10.14 8.37 11.68
C GLN A 119 -11.52 7.69 11.69
N THR A 120 -12.20 7.62 10.53
CA THR A 120 -13.57 7.10 10.44
C THR A 120 -13.57 5.57 10.35
N HIS A 121 -14.10 4.92 11.39
CA HIS A 121 -14.10 3.46 11.50
C HIS A 121 -14.82 2.74 10.34
N SER A 122 -15.97 3.27 9.91
CA SER A 122 -16.93 2.52 9.08
C SER A 122 -16.90 2.89 7.59
N LYS A 123 -15.95 3.73 7.16
CA LYS A 123 -15.85 4.15 5.76
C LYS A 123 -14.71 3.39 5.07
N PRO A 124 -15.01 2.48 4.13
CA PRO A 124 -13.98 1.81 3.35
C PRO A 124 -13.35 2.76 2.32
N LEU A 125 -12.15 2.41 1.85
CA LEU A 125 -11.36 3.21 0.91
C LEU A 125 -12.17 3.64 -0.33
N GLY A 126 -12.98 2.74 -0.91
CA GLY A 126 -13.81 3.02 -2.09
C GLY A 126 -14.95 4.04 -1.88
N VAL A 127 -15.19 4.48 -0.64
CA VAL A 127 -16.21 5.48 -0.29
C VAL A 127 -15.59 6.75 0.31
N LEU A 128 -14.26 6.80 0.46
CA LEU A 128 -13.58 7.99 0.92
C LEU A 128 -13.63 9.11 -0.14
N ASP A 129 -13.59 10.36 0.33
CA ASP A 129 -13.46 11.50 -0.58
C ASP A 129 -12.06 11.48 -1.22
N LYS A 130 -11.96 11.96 -2.47
CA LYS A 130 -10.71 11.98 -3.24
C LYS A 130 -9.55 12.58 -2.44
N ASP A 131 -9.76 13.71 -1.78
CA ASP A 131 -8.73 14.41 -1.01
C ASP A 131 -8.20 13.54 0.15
N VAL A 132 -9.04 12.68 0.73
CA VAL A 132 -8.61 11.72 1.76
C VAL A 132 -7.75 10.62 1.11
N CYS A 133 -8.18 10.08 -0.04
CA CYS A 133 -7.41 9.10 -0.81
C CYS A 133 -6.04 9.65 -1.25
N GLU A 134 -5.97 10.93 -1.61
CA GLU A 134 -4.73 11.60 -1.98
C GLU A 134 -3.75 11.65 -0.79
N ASN A 135 -4.23 11.99 0.41
CA ASN A 135 -3.43 11.96 1.63
C ASN A 135 -2.94 10.54 1.99
N ILE A 136 -3.76 9.53 1.72
CA ILE A 136 -3.40 8.13 1.91
C ILE A 136 -2.25 7.73 0.97
N ILE A 137 -2.36 8.04 -0.34
CA ILE A 137 -1.31 7.75 -1.33
C ILE A 137 -0.03 8.53 -1.02
N LEU A 138 -0.13 9.79 -0.58
CA LEU A 138 1.00 10.57 -0.08
C LEU A 138 1.69 9.87 1.10
N THR A 139 0.91 9.28 2.01
CA THR A 139 1.46 8.51 3.14
C THR A 139 2.20 7.27 2.66
N TYR A 140 1.65 6.56 1.66
CA TYR A 140 2.30 5.41 1.04
C TYR A 140 3.65 5.80 0.45
N LEU A 141 3.68 6.85 -0.36
CA LEU A 141 4.90 7.32 -1.03
C LEU A 141 5.97 7.73 -0.02
N ARG A 142 5.57 8.51 1.00
CA ARG A 142 6.52 8.95 2.03
C ARG A 142 7.08 7.77 2.81
N ARG A 143 6.25 6.78 3.17
CA ARG A 143 6.71 5.61 3.94
C ARG A 143 7.58 4.70 3.11
N PHE A 144 7.23 4.50 1.84
CA PHE A 144 8.06 3.79 0.88
C PHE A 144 9.46 4.41 0.80
N ASN A 145 9.54 5.72 0.55
CA ASN A 145 10.82 6.43 0.44
C ASN A 145 11.62 6.41 1.75
N ASP A 146 10.96 6.51 2.90
CA ASP A 146 11.60 6.43 4.22
C ASP A 146 12.17 5.02 4.50
N LEU A 147 11.43 3.96 4.16
CA LEU A 147 11.91 2.58 4.25
C LEU A 147 13.12 2.37 3.36
N GLN A 148 13.03 2.80 2.11
CA GLN A 148 14.07 2.63 1.12
C GLN A 148 15.37 3.36 1.48
N LYS A 149 15.25 4.61 1.97
CA LYS A 149 16.41 5.41 2.40
C LYS A 149 16.98 4.93 3.74
N GLY A 150 16.12 4.55 4.68
CA GLY A 150 16.52 4.21 6.04
C GLY A 150 17.08 2.80 6.21
N TYR A 151 16.75 1.87 5.30
CA TYR A 151 17.03 0.45 5.47
C TYR A 151 17.59 -0.19 4.20
N PRO A 152 18.87 0.09 3.85
CA PRO A 152 19.50 -0.40 2.61
C PRO A 152 19.73 -1.92 2.54
N ARG A 153 19.40 -2.66 3.61
CA ARG A 153 19.45 -4.14 3.65
C ARG A 153 18.15 -4.79 3.19
N LEU A 154 17.15 -3.99 2.79
CA LEU A 154 15.84 -4.46 2.37
C LEU A 154 15.71 -4.19 0.87
N ASP A 155 15.42 -5.24 0.12
CA ASP A 155 15.45 -5.26 -1.34
C ASP A 155 14.05 -5.09 -1.95
N TYR A 156 13.00 -5.32 -1.16
CA TYR A 156 11.62 -5.23 -1.64
C TYR A 156 10.72 -4.58 -0.60
N ILE A 157 9.79 -3.73 -1.06
CA ILE A 157 8.76 -3.08 -0.26
C ILE A 157 7.41 -3.35 -0.92
N SER A 158 6.49 -3.97 -0.17
CA SER A 158 5.13 -4.23 -0.62
C SER A 158 4.14 -3.39 0.16
N ILE A 159 3.22 -2.74 -0.55
CA ILE A 159 2.09 -2.00 0.02
C ILE A 159 0.83 -2.69 -0.46
N PHE A 160 0.01 -3.16 0.48
CA PHE A 160 -1.21 -3.89 0.16
C PHE A 160 -2.35 -3.63 1.15
N HIS A 161 -3.57 -3.77 0.66
CA HIS A 161 -4.79 -3.56 1.41
C HIS A 161 -5.72 -4.75 1.21
N ASN A 162 -6.35 -5.17 2.32
CA ASN A 162 -7.36 -6.22 2.31
C ASN A 162 -8.68 -5.58 2.73
N HIS A 163 -9.67 -5.62 1.85
CA HIS A 163 -11.02 -5.12 2.11
C HIS A 163 -11.97 -6.29 2.34
N ARG A 164 -12.72 -6.23 3.44
CA ARG A 164 -13.64 -7.27 3.93
C ARG A 164 -12.96 -8.55 4.44
N MET A 165 -13.71 -9.29 5.26
CA MET A 165 -13.22 -10.49 5.94
C MET A 165 -12.92 -11.62 4.95
N GLU A 166 -13.70 -11.70 3.88
CA GLU A 166 -13.57 -12.68 2.80
C GLU A 166 -12.24 -12.51 2.04
N ALA A 167 -11.66 -11.30 2.01
CA ALA A 167 -10.34 -11.02 1.45
C ALA A 167 -9.22 -11.03 2.51
N GLY A 168 -9.50 -11.50 3.72
CA GLY A 168 -8.52 -11.63 4.81
C GLY A 168 -8.34 -10.38 5.66
N ALA A 169 -9.24 -9.40 5.62
CA ALA A 169 -9.21 -8.27 6.55
C ALA A 169 -9.63 -8.71 7.95
N THR A 170 -8.72 -8.60 8.93
CA THR A 170 -8.98 -8.99 10.33
C THR A 170 -9.55 -7.85 11.17
N ILE A 171 -9.33 -6.60 10.75
CA ILE A 171 -9.81 -5.39 11.42
C ILE A 171 -10.66 -4.60 10.43
N ALA A 172 -11.90 -4.29 10.82
CA ALA A 172 -12.87 -3.60 9.96
C ALA A 172 -12.51 -2.14 9.65
N HIS A 173 -11.70 -1.51 10.50
CA HIS A 173 -11.23 -0.14 10.29
C HIS A 173 -10.28 -0.09 9.09
N SER A 174 -10.54 0.78 8.13
CA SER A 174 -9.76 0.89 6.89
C SER A 174 -8.28 1.11 7.15
N HIS A 175 -7.44 0.18 6.71
CA HIS A 175 -6.00 0.23 6.90
C HIS A 175 -5.29 -0.50 5.77
N THR A 176 -4.09 -0.02 5.48
CA THR A 176 -3.16 -0.64 4.53
C THR A 176 -1.97 -1.18 5.29
N GLN A 177 -1.38 -2.25 4.80
CA GLN A 177 -0.16 -2.83 5.35
C GLN A 177 0.99 -2.51 4.43
N ILE A 178 2.14 -2.21 5.02
CA ILE A 178 3.40 -2.08 4.30
C ILE A 178 4.43 -2.96 4.98
N PHE A 179 5.09 -3.81 4.19
CA PHE A 179 6.20 -4.60 4.70
C PHE A 179 7.38 -4.57 3.74
N SER A 180 8.55 -4.86 4.27
CA SER A 180 9.77 -4.92 3.49
C SER A 180 10.64 -6.11 3.87
N THR A 181 11.25 -6.71 2.86
CA THR A 181 12.03 -7.95 2.95
C THR A 181 13.43 -7.77 2.35
N PRO A 182 14.45 -8.52 2.82
CA PRO A 182 15.80 -8.52 2.27
C PRO A 182 15.92 -9.43 1.03
N PHE A 183 14.81 -9.71 0.37
CA PHE A 183 14.73 -10.53 -0.83
C PHE A 183 13.51 -10.11 -1.63
N VAL A 184 13.58 -10.27 -2.94
CA VAL A 184 12.46 -10.05 -3.85
C VAL A 184 11.60 -11.33 -3.89
N PRO A 185 10.28 -11.25 -3.72
CA PRO A 185 9.43 -12.45 -3.83
C PRO A 185 9.54 -13.11 -5.21
N ALA A 186 9.57 -14.44 -5.25
CA ALA A 186 9.79 -15.20 -6.49
C ALA A 186 8.84 -14.86 -7.64
N HIS A 187 7.59 -14.48 -7.35
CA HIS A 187 6.64 -14.05 -8.39
C HIS A 187 7.01 -12.70 -9.01
N ILE A 188 7.56 -11.78 -8.21
CA ILE A 188 8.09 -10.49 -8.67
C ILE A 188 9.39 -10.70 -9.45
N GLU A 189 10.29 -11.58 -8.97
CA GLU A 189 11.50 -11.94 -9.72
C GLU A 189 11.16 -12.51 -11.10
N ASN A 190 10.14 -13.37 -11.17
CA ASN A 190 9.67 -13.90 -12.44
C ASN A 190 9.07 -12.80 -13.33
N GLU A 191 8.24 -11.89 -12.79
CA GLU A 191 7.69 -10.75 -13.54
C GLU A 191 8.81 -9.87 -14.14
N ILE A 192 9.83 -9.54 -13.33
CA ILE A 192 11.01 -8.79 -13.77
C ILE A 192 11.75 -9.55 -14.88
N SER A 193 12.04 -10.84 -14.67
CA SER A 193 12.76 -11.65 -15.66
C SER A 193 11.99 -11.74 -17.00
N GLN A 194 10.67 -11.89 -16.97
CA GLN A 194 9.86 -11.88 -18.19
C GLN A 194 9.87 -10.51 -18.87
N ALA A 195 9.83 -9.42 -18.10
CA ALA A 195 9.91 -8.08 -18.65
C ALA A 195 11.28 -7.79 -19.30
N GLU A 196 12.37 -8.25 -18.69
CA GLU A 196 13.73 -8.18 -19.24
C GLU A 196 13.86 -9.00 -20.53
N ASN A 197 13.36 -10.23 -20.54
CA ASN A 197 13.37 -11.08 -21.73
C ASN A 197 12.56 -10.45 -22.87
N TYR A 198 11.40 -9.86 -22.57
CA TYR A 198 10.61 -9.15 -23.56
C TYR A 198 11.37 -7.96 -24.15
N PHE A 199 11.95 -7.13 -23.28
CA PHE A 199 12.72 -5.95 -23.66
C PHE A 199 13.96 -6.30 -24.49
N ALA A 200 14.62 -7.43 -24.20
CA ALA A 200 15.85 -7.84 -24.87
C ALA A 200 15.61 -8.62 -26.18
N ALA A 201 14.53 -9.41 -26.27
CA ALA A 201 14.37 -10.40 -27.33
C ALA A 201 13.02 -10.37 -28.07
N VAL A 202 11.94 -9.86 -27.47
CA VAL A 202 10.60 -9.89 -28.09
C VAL A 202 10.27 -8.59 -28.80
N ASP A 203 10.41 -7.46 -28.12
CA ASP A 203 10.23 -6.12 -28.69
C ASP A 203 11.40 -5.26 -28.23
N VAL A 204 12.51 -5.37 -28.97
CA VAL A 204 13.83 -4.87 -28.56
C VAL A 204 13.76 -3.38 -28.18
N GLY A 205 14.11 -3.09 -26.93
CA GLY A 205 14.16 -1.72 -26.41
C GLY A 205 12.81 -1.16 -25.94
N ASN A 206 11.73 -1.95 -25.99
CA ASN A 206 10.39 -1.52 -25.58
C ASN A 206 9.94 -2.22 -24.29
N CYS A 207 9.43 -1.42 -23.35
CA CYS A 207 8.84 -1.94 -22.12
C CYS A 207 7.50 -2.65 -22.42
N PRO A 208 7.29 -3.89 -21.94
CA PRO A 208 6.06 -4.64 -22.21
C PRO A 208 4.81 -3.94 -21.67
N PHE A 209 4.89 -3.32 -20.50
CA PHE A 209 3.76 -2.58 -19.91
C PHE A 209 3.41 -1.34 -20.73
N CYS A 210 4.41 -0.59 -21.23
CA CYS A 210 4.17 0.55 -22.10
C CYS A 210 3.51 0.12 -23.42
N LYS A 211 3.93 -1.01 -23.99
CA LYS A 211 3.32 -1.59 -25.19
C LYS A 211 1.90 -2.08 -24.95
N MET A 212 1.64 -2.69 -23.79
CA MET A 212 0.29 -3.07 -23.38
C MET A 212 -0.62 -1.85 -23.26
N ILE A 213 -0.18 -0.78 -22.57
CA ILE A 213 -0.93 0.48 -22.45
C ILE A 213 -1.22 1.07 -23.84
N GLU A 214 -0.23 1.08 -24.74
CA GLU A 214 -0.40 1.57 -26.12
C GLU A 214 -1.52 0.81 -26.84
N ARG A 215 -1.50 -0.53 -26.79
CA ARG A 215 -2.52 -1.38 -27.41
C ARG A 215 -3.91 -1.21 -26.81
N GLU A 216 -4.01 -1.19 -25.48
CA GLU A 216 -5.31 -1.01 -24.81
C GLU A 216 -5.91 0.36 -25.11
N ARG A 217 -5.09 1.41 -25.26
CA ARG A 217 -5.55 2.74 -25.67
C ARG A 217 -6.03 2.81 -27.12
N GLN A 218 -5.51 1.96 -28.01
CA GLN A 218 -5.93 1.90 -29.41
C GLN A 218 -7.24 1.11 -29.58
N ASN A 219 -7.38 -0.01 -28.87
CA ASN A 219 -8.54 -0.88 -29.00
C ASN A 219 -9.72 -0.46 -28.12
N GLU A 220 -9.44 0.12 -26.95
CA GLU A 220 -10.39 0.54 -25.91
C GLU A 220 -11.30 -0.56 -25.34
N GLU A 221 -11.20 -1.81 -25.81
CA GLU A 221 -12.08 -2.93 -25.43
C GLU A 221 -12.03 -3.28 -23.93
N ARG A 222 -10.84 -3.21 -23.31
CA ARG A 222 -10.62 -3.56 -21.90
C ARG A 222 -10.30 -2.35 -21.03
N VAL A 223 -10.46 -1.14 -21.56
CA VAL A 223 -10.23 0.10 -20.82
C VAL A 223 -11.44 0.41 -19.95
N ILE A 224 -11.21 0.53 -18.65
CA ILE A 224 -12.24 0.84 -17.66
C ILE A 224 -12.34 2.35 -17.45
N ARG A 225 -11.20 3.01 -17.28
CA ARG A 225 -11.09 4.47 -17.09
C ARG A 225 -9.69 4.92 -17.47
N LYS A 226 -9.57 6.18 -17.91
CA LYS A 226 -8.28 6.85 -18.09
C LYS A 226 -8.39 8.29 -17.63
N ASN A 227 -7.29 8.82 -17.12
CA ASN A 227 -7.12 10.25 -16.87
C ASN A 227 -5.79 10.72 -17.47
N ARG A 228 -5.26 11.86 -17.02
CA ARG A 228 -4.05 12.44 -17.62
C ARG A 228 -2.82 11.55 -17.40
N SER A 229 -2.73 10.89 -16.24
CA SER A 229 -1.52 10.20 -15.80
C SER A 229 -1.67 8.68 -15.69
N PHE A 230 -2.90 8.16 -15.63
CA PHE A 230 -3.18 6.75 -15.38
C PHE A 230 -4.25 6.18 -16.32
N ILE A 231 -4.15 4.86 -16.52
CA ILE A 231 -5.15 4.05 -17.19
C ILE A 231 -5.53 2.86 -16.28
N ALA A 232 -6.82 2.62 -16.12
CA ALA A 232 -7.36 1.43 -15.48
C ALA A 232 -7.86 0.48 -16.58
N ILE A 233 -7.35 -0.74 -16.59
CA ILE A 233 -7.72 -1.79 -17.54
C ILE A 233 -8.12 -3.07 -16.82
N THR A 234 -8.88 -3.93 -17.48
CA THR A 234 -8.94 -5.35 -17.12
C THR A 234 -7.86 -6.09 -17.94
N PRO A 235 -6.93 -6.83 -17.32
CA PRO A 235 -5.91 -7.57 -18.07
C PRO A 235 -6.54 -8.58 -19.02
N PHE A 236 -5.91 -8.78 -20.19
CA PHE A 236 -6.34 -9.81 -21.14
C PHE A 236 -6.35 -11.21 -20.50
N ASP A 237 -5.40 -11.47 -19.62
CA ASP A 237 -5.17 -12.70 -18.87
C ASP A 237 -5.54 -12.55 -17.38
N SER A 238 -6.66 -11.87 -17.10
CA SER A 238 -7.19 -11.72 -15.74
C SER A 238 -7.24 -13.07 -15.00
N GLY A 239 -6.56 -13.17 -13.86
CA GLY A 239 -6.52 -14.34 -12.98
C GLY A 239 -7.67 -14.39 -11.97
N SER A 240 -8.41 -13.29 -11.80
CA SER A 240 -9.59 -13.22 -10.93
C SER A 240 -10.76 -12.44 -11.55
N PRO A 241 -12.02 -12.71 -11.13
CA PRO A 241 -13.16 -11.90 -11.56
C PRO A 241 -12.98 -10.43 -11.16
N PHE A 242 -13.24 -9.53 -12.10
CA PHE A 242 -13.08 -8.08 -11.91
C PHE A 242 -11.65 -7.67 -11.53
N GLU A 243 -10.64 -8.38 -12.03
CA GLU A 243 -9.27 -7.93 -11.93
C GLU A 243 -9.06 -6.62 -12.71
N ILE A 244 -8.46 -5.64 -12.03
CA ILE A 244 -8.23 -4.30 -12.56
C ILE A 244 -6.79 -3.90 -12.28
N TRP A 245 -6.07 -3.50 -13.31
CA TRP A 245 -4.75 -2.90 -13.19
C TRP A 245 -4.84 -1.39 -13.42
N ILE A 246 -4.30 -0.61 -12.49
CA ILE A 246 -4.13 0.83 -12.63
C ILE A 246 -2.65 1.09 -12.95
N LEU A 247 -2.37 1.54 -14.16
CA LEU A 247 -1.02 1.66 -14.69
C LEU A 247 -0.69 3.13 -15.00
N PRO A 248 0.53 3.61 -14.67
CA PRO A 248 0.96 4.94 -15.08
C PRO A 248 1.17 4.98 -16.60
N ILE A 249 0.63 6.00 -17.27
CA ILE A 249 0.80 6.20 -18.72
C ILE A 249 2.25 6.57 -19.04
N ARG A 250 2.89 7.35 -18.17
CA ARG A 250 4.32 7.64 -18.24
C ARG A 250 5.08 6.43 -17.75
N HIS A 251 6.10 6.01 -18.52
CA HIS A 251 7.03 4.98 -18.05
C HIS A 251 7.67 5.41 -16.72
N ASN A 252 7.57 4.52 -15.72
CA ASN A 252 8.11 4.75 -14.39
C ASN A 252 8.59 3.42 -13.81
N LEU A 253 9.76 3.42 -13.16
CA LEU A 253 10.40 2.21 -12.64
C LEU A 253 9.79 1.78 -11.31
N SER A 254 9.55 2.74 -10.43
CA SER A 254 9.12 2.46 -9.06
C SER A 254 8.03 3.43 -8.62
N PHE A 255 7.22 2.99 -7.66
CA PHE A 255 6.25 3.83 -6.98
C PHE A 255 6.93 5.00 -6.27
N GLY A 256 8.05 4.73 -5.59
CA GLY A 256 8.88 5.73 -4.93
C GLY A 256 10.21 6.00 -5.65
N ASN A 257 11.10 6.71 -4.95
CA ASN A 257 12.37 7.17 -5.49
C ASN A 257 13.43 6.09 -5.39
N VAL A 258 13.90 5.58 -6.53
CA VAL A 258 14.95 4.55 -6.58
C VAL A 258 16.28 5.10 -7.08
N ASN A 259 17.37 4.46 -6.68
CA ASN A 259 18.66 4.73 -7.31
C ASN A 259 18.56 4.33 -8.79
N ASP A 260 19.02 5.20 -9.68
CA ASP A 260 19.03 4.92 -11.11
C ASP A 260 20.02 3.78 -11.38
N PRO A 261 19.55 2.62 -11.92
CA PRO A 261 20.41 1.46 -12.15
C PRO A 261 21.39 1.68 -13.31
N ILE A 262 21.11 2.64 -14.20
CA ILE A 262 21.93 2.93 -15.39
C ILE A 262 22.87 4.11 -15.10
N ASN A 263 22.36 5.16 -14.45
CA ASN A 263 23.11 6.38 -14.15
C ASN A 263 23.50 6.43 -12.66
N VAL A 264 24.56 5.70 -12.30
CA VAL A 264 25.06 5.63 -10.92
C VAL A 264 25.24 7.03 -10.32
N GLY A 265 24.65 7.25 -9.14
CA GLY A 265 24.64 8.54 -8.45
C GLY A 265 23.45 9.44 -8.78
N ARG A 266 22.54 9.01 -9.68
CA ARG A 266 21.24 9.65 -9.90
C ARG A 266 20.12 8.91 -9.17
N ILE A 267 19.07 9.65 -8.84
CA ILE A 267 17.82 9.12 -8.32
C ILE A 267 16.81 9.18 -9.46
N HIS A 268 16.17 8.05 -9.76
CA HIS A 268 14.97 8.01 -10.56
C HIS A 268 13.79 8.36 -9.67
N GLU A 269 13.17 9.50 -9.94
CA GLU A 269 11.96 9.92 -9.22
C GLU A 269 10.78 9.01 -9.58
N GLY A 270 10.08 8.53 -8.57
CA GLY A 270 8.90 7.67 -8.73
C GLY A 270 7.68 8.43 -9.24
N ILE A 271 6.53 8.21 -8.59
CA ILE A 271 5.32 8.99 -8.86
C ILE A 271 5.53 10.46 -8.44
N LYS A 272 5.15 11.40 -9.32
CA LYS A 272 5.25 12.83 -9.03
C LYS A 272 4.07 13.32 -8.20
N GLU A 273 4.27 14.41 -7.46
CA GLU A 273 3.20 15.00 -6.64
C GLU A 273 1.93 15.33 -7.45
N ASP A 274 2.08 15.83 -8.68
CA ASP A 274 0.93 16.13 -9.55
C ASP A 274 0.26 14.88 -10.16
N GLU A 275 0.93 13.73 -10.11
CA GLU A 275 0.37 12.42 -10.48
C GLU A 275 -0.39 11.78 -9.30
N ILE A 276 -0.11 12.14 -8.05
CA ILE A 276 -0.80 11.58 -6.86
C ILE A 276 -2.29 11.91 -6.89
N GLY A 277 -2.66 13.14 -7.21
CA GLY A 277 -4.06 13.53 -7.33
C GLY A 277 -4.81 12.79 -8.45
N GLU A 278 -4.11 12.45 -9.54
CA GLU A 278 -4.66 11.64 -10.64
C GLU A 278 -4.79 10.17 -10.23
N LEU A 279 -3.83 9.62 -9.48
CA LEU A 279 -3.93 8.26 -8.94
C LEU A 279 -5.08 8.16 -7.93
N ALA A 280 -5.23 9.15 -7.06
CA ALA A 280 -6.33 9.22 -6.10
C ALA A 280 -7.70 9.26 -6.79
N ASP A 281 -7.83 10.04 -7.87
CA ASP A 281 -9.05 10.11 -8.67
C ASP A 281 -9.44 8.76 -9.27
N ILE A 282 -8.50 8.12 -9.99
CA ILE A 282 -8.80 6.86 -10.68
C ILE A 282 -9.02 5.72 -9.68
N LEU A 283 -8.24 5.64 -8.60
CA LEU A 283 -8.38 4.62 -7.56
C LEU A 283 -9.73 4.75 -6.84
N THR A 284 -10.07 5.95 -6.36
CA THR A 284 -11.35 6.19 -5.68
C THR A 284 -12.52 5.89 -6.62
N TRP A 285 -12.40 6.24 -7.90
CA TRP A 285 -13.44 5.91 -8.87
C TRP A 285 -13.57 4.40 -9.07
N VAL A 286 -12.47 3.68 -9.32
CA VAL A 286 -12.49 2.22 -9.54
C VAL A 286 -13.10 1.50 -8.32
N LEU A 287 -12.59 1.79 -7.13
CA LEU A 287 -13.09 1.16 -5.90
C LEU A 287 -14.55 1.55 -5.61
N GLY A 288 -14.93 2.80 -5.87
CA GLY A 288 -16.33 3.24 -5.75
C GLY A 288 -17.25 2.56 -6.75
N ARG A 289 -16.77 2.22 -7.96
CA ARG A 289 -17.53 1.42 -8.93
C ARG A 289 -17.65 -0.02 -8.47
N LEU A 290 -16.61 -0.63 -7.93
CA LEU A 290 -16.71 -1.96 -7.32
C LEU A 290 -17.75 -1.95 -6.19
N TYR A 291 -17.68 -0.96 -5.30
CA TYR A 291 -18.62 -0.80 -4.19
C TYR A 291 -20.10 -0.77 -4.65
N VAL A 292 -20.38 0.00 -5.70
CA VAL A 292 -21.76 0.21 -6.17
C VAL A 292 -22.23 -0.89 -7.13
N CYS A 293 -21.40 -1.31 -8.08
CA CYS A 293 -21.80 -2.18 -9.18
C CYS A 293 -21.79 -3.66 -8.82
N VAL A 294 -20.96 -4.07 -7.86
CA VAL A 294 -20.81 -5.48 -7.46
C VAL A 294 -21.00 -5.68 -5.95
N ASP A 295 -21.84 -4.83 -5.35
CA ASP A 295 -22.33 -4.97 -3.97
C ASP A 295 -21.23 -5.01 -2.90
N ASP A 296 -20.20 -4.16 -3.04
CA ASP A 296 -19.08 -4.05 -2.09
C ASP A 296 -18.35 -5.38 -1.82
N PRO A 297 -17.71 -5.96 -2.86
CA PRO A 297 -17.07 -7.26 -2.78
C PRO A 297 -15.81 -7.19 -1.91
N GLY A 298 -15.40 -8.33 -1.36
CA GLY A 298 -14.05 -8.45 -0.80
C GLY A 298 -13.00 -8.34 -1.91
N TYR A 299 -11.94 -7.57 -1.68
CA TYR A 299 -10.84 -7.42 -2.62
C TYR A 299 -9.50 -7.24 -1.90
N ASN A 300 -8.44 -7.59 -2.61
CA ASN A 300 -7.08 -7.22 -2.29
C ASN A 300 -6.59 -6.25 -3.36
N PHE A 301 -5.88 -5.18 -2.97
CA PHE A 301 -5.06 -4.46 -3.93
C PHE A 301 -3.63 -4.39 -3.40
N VAL A 302 -2.69 -4.40 -4.34
CA VAL A 302 -1.25 -4.32 -4.10
C VAL A 302 -0.66 -3.27 -5.02
N ILE A 303 0.32 -2.53 -4.52
CA ILE A 303 1.15 -1.68 -5.36
C ILE A 303 2.34 -2.53 -5.82
N SER A 304 2.29 -2.97 -7.07
CA SER A 304 3.41 -3.66 -7.72
C SER A 304 4.46 -2.64 -8.16
N THR A 305 5.67 -2.77 -7.62
CA THR A 305 6.79 -1.85 -7.86
C THR A 305 8.11 -2.61 -7.75
N SER A 306 9.13 -2.13 -8.47
CA SER A 306 10.54 -2.50 -8.24
C SER A 306 11.06 -1.91 -6.94
#